data_AF-A0A401FT56-F1
#
_entry.id   AF-A0A401FT56-F1
#
_cell.length_a   1.000
_cell.length_b   1.000
_cell.length_c   1.000
_cell.angle_alpha   90.00
_cell.angle_beta   90.00
_cell.angle_gamma   90.00
#
_symmetry.space_group_name_H-M   'P 1'
#
loop_
_entity.id
_entity.type
_entity.pdbx_description
1 polymer ?
#
loop_
_entity_poly.entity_id
_entity_poly.type
_entity_poly.pdbx_seq_one_letter_code
_entity_poly.pdbx_strand_id
1 'polypeptide(L)'
;MDGDFLKSTDAGTTWNKVNEDEIAAGVIAVDPVNSDIIYIGSAAGRILRSTDGGTHWISVSNADLNKIVSLAIDPVNPDILYSGVYFTGPDNFGVFKSTNSGEDWAYAGPHRTDVFVLTFTPGTSSSLYAGTFHGVFRYSHISPEMSLKQGETDIPDDGACDFGNVRIGDNKTVSFTIRNTGTETLTLNGTPAKIALSGADVSDFDVDDASIVSPVAPSAAASFTLTFTPSSEGLKSATVTIPNDDPDKNPYTFDISGNGTVRAVLTGESSGTVSTDSVKITVGGTDIVAYKYKLDSGTWSAEIPVATPISLTGLSDGSHTLYVIGKTSSGNWQPEADSTQAAWTVRTPPVVTTAPVTDITSVSAQCGGSVTAKDGYTVLSKGVCWNTSSPVNLSSSPHTDQGDGFGDLISTISGLTPNTTWYVRAYAQVRYGTAAADTVYGSQVSFTTTEATTALPGDADDDGDIDLNDAILVLQILSGTDTGDTVISTDADVNSDGVLGIPEAVYIMQVVSQQRETDI
;
A
#
# COMPACT_ATOMS: atom_id res chain seq x y z
N MET A 1 -57.69 61.18 -15.73
CA MET A 1 -57.18 60.40 -14.59
C MET A 1 -56.00 61.21 -14.13
N ASP A 2 -56.12 61.86 -12.98
CA ASP A 2 -55.39 63.10 -12.66
C ASP A 2 -53.99 62.83 -12.06
N GLY A 3 -53.35 61.71 -12.40
CA GLY A 3 -51.95 61.40 -12.02
C GLY A 3 -51.66 61.36 -10.51
N ASP A 4 -52.68 61.29 -9.65
CA ASP A 4 -52.55 61.29 -8.19
C ASP A 4 -52.03 59.96 -7.66
N PHE A 5 -51.00 60.00 -6.80
CA PHE A 5 -50.53 58.89 -6.00
C PHE A 5 -51.09 58.98 -4.59
N LEU A 6 -51.80 57.92 -4.20
CA LEU A 6 -52.40 57.80 -2.88
C LEU A 6 -51.64 56.76 -2.06
N LYS A 7 -51.30 57.10 -0.82
CA LYS A 7 -50.69 56.20 0.17
C LYS A 7 -51.63 56.00 1.34
N SER A 8 -51.69 54.76 1.80
CA SER A 8 -52.35 54.37 3.04
C SER A 8 -51.31 53.80 4.00
N THR A 9 -51.39 54.16 5.27
CA THR A 9 -50.59 53.58 6.35
C THR A 9 -51.43 52.77 7.35
N ASP A 10 -52.74 52.61 7.08
CA ASP A 10 -53.73 52.01 7.98
C ASP A 10 -54.53 50.89 7.29
N ALA A 11 -53.83 50.10 6.47
CA ALA A 11 -54.38 48.97 5.71
C ALA A 11 -55.55 49.34 4.78
N GLY A 12 -55.58 50.58 4.29
CA GLY A 12 -56.51 51.07 3.27
C GLY A 12 -57.73 51.78 3.85
N THR A 13 -57.73 52.08 5.14
CA THR A 13 -58.84 52.80 5.80
C THR A 13 -58.86 54.26 5.38
N THR A 14 -57.69 54.89 5.24
CA THR A 14 -57.54 56.26 4.73
C THR A 14 -56.46 56.32 3.64
N TRP A 15 -56.68 57.20 2.67
CA TRP A 15 -55.79 57.39 1.52
C TRP A 15 -55.42 58.86 1.39
N ASN A 16 -54.12 59.16 1.44
CA ASN A 16 -53.60 60.51 1.35
C ASN A 16 -52.78 60.67 0.07
N LYS A 17 -52.97 61.80 -0.63
CA LYS A 17 -52.11 62.15 -1.76
C LYS A 17 -50.68 62.41 -1.28
N VAL A 18 -49.70 61.82 -1.95
CA VAL A 18 -48.27 61.91 -1.56
C VAL A 18 -47.39 62.61 -2.58
N ASN A 19 -47.80 62.73 -3.84
CA ASN A 19 -47.03 63.40 -4.88
C ASN A 19 -47.45 64.86 -5.07
N GLU A 20 -46.46 65.73 -5.33
CA GLU A 20 -46.72 67.12 -5.76
C GLU A 20 -46.91 67.23 -7.28
N ASP A 21 -46.11 66.49 -8.05
CA ASP A 21 -46.14 66.49 -9.52
C ASP A 21 -47.17 65.52 -10.11
N GLU A 22 -47.82 65.89 -11.21
CA GLU A 22 -48.67 64.99 -11.99
C GLU A 22 -47.81 63.96 -12.74
N ILE A 23 -48.00 62.67 -12.43
CA ILE A 23 -47.19 61.59 -12.98
C ILE A 23 -48.11 60.56 -13.65
N ALA A 24 -47.87 60.29 -14.93
CA ALA A 24 -48.56 59.25 -15.69
C ALA A 24 -48.03 57.85 -15.34
N ALA A 25 -48.46 57.34 -14.19
CA ALA A 25 -48.06 56.03 -13.66
C ALA A 25 -48.57 54.87 -14.53
N GLY A 26 -47.69 53.95 -14.89
CA GLY A 26 -48.04 52.64 -15.48
C GLY A 26 -47.95 51.50 -14.46
N VAL A 27 -46.92 51.53 -13.60
CA VAL A 27 -46.65 50.54 -12.55
C VAL A 27 -45.82 51.17 -11.42
N ILE A 28 -45.91 50.62 -10.21
CA ILE A 28 -45.14 51.02 -9.02
C ILE A 28 -44.41 49.81 -8.44
N ALA A 29 -43.18 50.01 -7.96
CA ALA A 29 -42.43 49.05 -7.17
C ALA A 29 -41.76 49.75 -5.98
N VAL A 30 -41.74 49.08 -4.82
CA VAL A 30 -41.12 49.60 -3.59
C VAL A 30 -39.89 48.75 -3.30
N ASP A 31 -38.77 49.41 -2.99
CA ASP A 31 -37.54 48.73 -2.63
C ASP A 31 -37.76 47.86 -1.37
N PRO A 32 -37.41 46.56 -1.43
CA PRO A 32 -37.66 45.60 -0.36
C PRO A 32 -36.76 45.78 0.87
N VAL A 33 -35.65 46.50 0.72
CA VAL A 33 -34.68 46.81 1.79
C VAL A 33 -34.97 48.18 2.40
N ASN A 34 -35.37 49.16 1.58
CA ASN A 34 -35.68 50.52 2.02
C ASN A 34 -37.00 51.04 1.43
N SER A 35 -38.07 51.03 2.23
CA SER A 35 -39.42 51.45 1.78
C SER A 35 -39.56 52.91 1.38
N ASP A 36 -38.57 53.77 1.66
CA ASP A 36 -38.57 55.16 1.18
C ASP A 36 -38.13 55.26 -0.29
N ILE A 37 -37.49 54.22 -0.83
CA ILE A 37 -37.11 54.14 -2.24
C ILE A 37 -38.26 53.49 -3.01
N ILE A 38 -38.81 54.24 -3.96
CA ILE A 38 -39.96 53.81 -4.77
C ILE A 38 -39.65 54.12 -6.23
N TYR A 39 -40.00 53.19 -7.11
CA TYR A 39 -39.88 53.33 -8.55
C TYR A 39 -41.25 53.31 -9.23
N ILE A 40 -41.39 54.15 -10.26
CA ILE A 40 -42.54 54.15 -11.16
C ILE A 40 -42.06 53.89 -12.57
N GLY A 41 -42.69 52.92 -13.23
CA GLY A 41 -42.66 52.80 -14.68
C GLY A 41 -43.81 53.58 -15.29
N SER A 42 -43.53 54.51 -16.20
CA SER A 42 -44.56 55.32 -16.84
C SER A 42 -45.06 54.72 -18.15
N ALA A 43 -46.27 55.12 -18.56
CA ALA A 43 -46.83 54.71 -19.85
C ALA A 43 -46.04 55.25 -21.06
N ALA A 44 -45.25 56.30 -20.85
CA ALA A 44 -44.35 56.90 -21.82
C ALA A 44 -42.94 56.27 -21.84
N GLY A 45 -42.71 55.22 -21.03
CA GLY A 45 -41.46 54.46 -21.04
C GLY A 45 -40.29 55.06 -20.25
N ARG A 46 -40.60 55.99 -19.34
CA ARG A 46 -39.65 56.53 -18.37
C ARG A 46 -39.75 55.83 -17.02
N ILE A 47 -38.61 55.68 -16.35
CA ILE A 47 -38.52 55.27 -14.94
C ILE A 47 -38.33 56.52 -14.07
N LEU A 48 -39.22 56.70 -13.10
CA LEU A 48 -39.08 57.71 -12.06
C LEU A 48 -38.71 57.03 -10.74
N ARG A 49 -37.84 57.67 -9.96
CA ARG A 49 -37.41 57.22 -8.63
C ARG A 49 -37.71 58.31 -7.60
N SER A 50 -38.28 57.90 -6.47
CA SER A 50 -38.36 58.67 -5.23
C SER A 50 -37.45 58.00 -4.21
N THR A 51 -36.82 58.79 -3.34
CA THR A 51 -36.01 58.33 -2.22
C THR A 51 -36.52 58.84 -0.88
N ASP A 52 -37.76 59.34 -0.86
CA ASP A 52 -38.40 60.00 0.27
C ASP A 52 -39.85 59.54 0.48
N GLY A 53 -40.15 58.29 0.09
CA GLY A 53 -41.43 57.65 0.33
C GLY A 53 -42.56 58.13 -0.57
N GLY A 54 -42.22 58.75 -1.71
CA GLY A 54 -43.12 59.16 -2.78
C GLY A 54 -43.42 60.66 -2.87
N THR A 55 -42.74 61.51 -2.09
CA THR A 55 -42.98 62.96 -2.10
C THR A 55 -42.34 63.68 -3.27
N HIS A 56 -41.09 63.36 -3.61
CA HIS A 56 -40.40 63.92 -4.79
C HIS A 56 -39.96 62.82 -5.75
N TRP A 57 -39.98 63.13 -7.04
CA TRP A 57 -39.70 62.17 -8.11
C TRP A 57 -38.67 62.71 -9.10
N ILE A 58 -37.68 61.88 -9.43
CA ILE A 58 -36.65 62.18 -10.43
C ILE A 58 -36.73 61.14 -11.54
N SER A 59 -36.72 61.57 -12.80
CA SER A 59 -36.57 60.65 -13.93
C SER A 59 -35.13 60.12 -13.95
N VAL A 60 -34.96 58.80 -13.83
CA VAL A 60 -33.63 58.17 -13.75
C VAL A 60 -33.22 57.45 -15.03
N SER A 61 -34.16 56.99 -15.85
CA SER A 61 -33.84 56.26 -17.08
C SER A 61 -33.23 57.17 -18.15
N ASN A 62 -32.04 56.83 -18.65
CA ASN A 62 -31.39 57.52 -19.77
C ASN A 62 -31.87 57.08 -21.16
N ALA A 63 -32.63 55.99 -21.23
CA ALA A 63 -33.23 55.46 -22.46
C ALA A 63 -34.75 55.56 -22.41
N ASP A 64 -35.37 55.98 -23.52
CA ASP A 64 -36.81 55.88 -23.71
C ASP A 64 -37.17 54.41 -23.99
N LEU A 65 -37.63 53.69 -22.96
CA LEU A 65 -38.27 52.40 -23.14
C LEU A 65 -39.65 52.60 -23.81
N ASN A 66 -40.30 51.53 -24.24
CA ASN A 66 -41.73 51.59 -24.54
C ASN A 66 -42.56 51.50 -23.25
N LYS A 67 -43.89 51.41 -23.36
CA LYS A 67 -44.80 51.37 -22.21
C LYS A 67 -44.36 50.34 -21.16
N ILE A 68 -43.96 50.82 -19.99
CA ILE A 68 -43.58 49.95 -18.87
C ILE A 68 -44.86 49.53 -18.16
N VAL A 69 -45.06 48.21 -18.06
CA VAL A 69 -46.27 47.62 -17.49
C VAL A 69 -45.98 46.74 -16.27
N SER A 70 -44.72 46.34 -16.09
CA SER A 70 -44.27 45.62 -14.91
C SER A 70 -42.89 46.12 -14.48
N LEU A 71 -42.65 46.16 -13.18
CA LEU A 71 -41.35 46.49 -12.61
C LEU A 71 -41.12 45.56 -11.41
N ALA A 72 -39.96 44.92 -11.35
CA ALA A 72 -39.54 44.07 -10.25
C ALA A 72 -38.15 44.49 -9.78
N ILE A 73 -37.99 44.61 -8.47
CA ILE A 73 -36.72 44.93 -7.80
C ILE A 73 -36.20 43.63 -7.20
N ASP A 74 -34.91 43.36 -7.37
CA ASP A 74 -34.28 42.20 -6.78
C ASP A 74 -34.36 42.28 -5.23
N PRO A 75 -34.83 41.22 -4.55
CA PRO A 75 -35.10 41.26 -3.11
C PRO A 75 -33.85 41.31 -2.24
N VAL A 76 -32.66 40.99 -2.78
CA VAL A 76 -31.39 41.00 -2.04
C VAL A 76 -30.51 42.16 -2.49
N ASN A 77 -30.49 42.48 -3.79
CA ASN A 77 -29.72 43.60 -4.33
C ASN A 77 -30.60 44.63 -5.05
N PRO A 78 -31.10 45.67 -4.34
CA PRO A 78 -32.07 46.62 -4.90
C PRO A 78 -31.52 47.50 -6.03
N ASP A 79 -30.20 47.50 -6.31
CA ASP A 79 -29.64 48.14 -7.50
C ASP A 79 -30.02 47.40 -8.81
N ILE A 80 -30.46 46.14 -8.70
CA ILE A 80 -30.89 45.33 -9.83
C ILE A 80 -32.42 45.44 -9.98
N LEU A 81 -32.85 45.94 -11.14
CA LEU A 81 -34.25 46.07 -11.50
C LEU A 81 -34.55 45.38 -12.83
N TYR A 82 -35.75 44.84 -12.97
CA TYR A 82 -36.27 44.30 -14.21
C TYR A 82 -37.57 44.98 -14.60
N SER A 83 -37.66 45.45 -15.84
CA SER A 83 -38.86 46.08 -16.39
C SER A 83 -39.48 45.21 -17.47
N GLY A 84 -40.79 45.02 -17.39
CA GLY A 84 -41.61 44.41 -18.43
C GLY A 84 -42.17 45.49 -19.32
N VAL A 85 -41.81 45.44 -20.60
CA VAL A 85 -42.16 46.45 -21.60
C VAL A 85 -43.19 45.88 -22.57
N TYR A 86 -44.29 46.62 -22.75
CA TYR A 86 -45.40 46.31 -23.65
C TYR A 86 -45.35 47.22 -24.88
N PHE A 87 -45.43 46.66 -26.10
CA PHE A 87 -45.56 47.48 -27.31
C PHE A 87 -46.15 46.71 -28.50
N THR A 88 -46.98 47.40 -29.31
CA THR A 88 -47.62 46.85 -30.51
C THR A 88 -46.86 47.17 -31.81
N GLY A 89 -45.54 47.31 -31.75
CA GLY A 89 -44.67 47.63 -32.89
C GLY A 89 -43.47 46.69 -33.03
N PRO A 90 -42.67 46.82 -34.11
CA PRO A 90 -41.71 45.80 -34.49
C PRO A 90 -40.50 45.66 -33.56
N ASP A 91 -40.12 46.69 -32.81
CA ASP A 91 -38.90 46.70 -32.00
C ASP A 91 -39.12 47.27 -30.59
N ASN A 92 -38.31 46.81 -29.63
CA ASN A 92 -38.16 47.31 -28.26
C ASN A 92 -39.29 46.93 -27.25
N PHE A 93 -39.59 45.64 -27.13
CA PHE A 93 -40.51 45.07 -26.11
C PHE A 93 -40.01 43.72 -25.59
N GLY A 94 -40.37 43.36 -24.36
CA GLY A 94 -39.80 42.22 -23.62
C GLY A 94 -39.34 42.63 -22.22
N VAL A 95 -38.44 41.85 -21.60
CA VAL A 95 -37.83 42.19 -20.30
C VAL A 95 -36.52 42.95 -20.54
N PHE A 96 -36.31 44.01 -19.77
CA PHE A 96 -35.05 44.73 -19.68
C PHE A 96 -34.53 44.67 -18.24
N LYS A 97 -33.21 44.67 -18.08
CA LYS A 97 -32.50 44.65 -16.79
C LYS A 97 -31.74 45.96 -16.62
N SER A 98 -31.81 46.53 -15.44
CA SER A 98 -30.88 47.55 -14.93
C SER A 98 -30.05 46.95 -13.81
N THR A 99 -28.78 47.34 -13.73
CA THR A 99 -27.85 46.96 -12.64
C THR A 99 -27.35 48.17 -11.88
N ASN A 100 -27.96 49.33 -12.11
CA ASN A 100 -27.56 50.62 -11.54
C ASN A 100 -28.78 51.43 -11.14
N SER A 101 -29.69 50.81 -10.38
CA SER A 101 -30.79 51.51 -9.73
C SER A 101 -31.71 52.26 -10.71
N GLY A 102 -31.89 51.72 -11.92
CA GLY A 102 -32.81 52.19 -12.96
C GLY A 102 -32.24 53.22 -13.94
N GLU A 103 -30.95 53.51 -13.89
CA GLU A 103 -30.31 54.53 -14.74
C GLU A 103 -30.11 54.05 -16.18
N ASP A 104 -29.52 52.87 -16.35
CA ASP A 104 -29.29 52.23 -17.64
C ASP A 104 -30.01 50.88 -17.75
N TRP A 105 -30.44 50.53 -18.95
CA TRP A 105 -31.26 49.36 -19.22
C TRP A 105 -30.75 48.58 -20.43
N ALA A 106 -30.52 47.28 -20.23
CA ALA A 106 -30.15 46.34 -21.27
C ALA A 106 -31.27 45.32 -21.50
N TYR A 107 -31.45 44.90 -22.74
CA TYR A 107 -32.42 43.87 -23.08
C TYR A 107 -32.06 42.53 -22.45
N ALA A 108 -33.01 41.89 -21.75
CA ALA A 108 -32.82 40.66 -20.97
C ALA A 108 -33.60 39.44 -21.50
N GLY A 109 -34.51 39.61 -22.48
CA GLY A 109 -35.30 38.51 -23.06
C GLY A 109 -36.73 38.42 -22.51
N PRO A 110 -37.47 37.33 -22.76
CA PRO A 110 -37.42 36.54 -23.99
C PRO A 110 -37.90 37.39 -25.18
N HIS A 111 -37.49 37.01 -26.40
CA HIS A 111 -37.73 37.79 -27.63
C HIS A 111 -39.20 37.98 -27.96
N ARG A 112 -39.60 39.27 -28.02
CA ARG A 112 -40.83 39.77 -28.65
C ARG A 112 -42.10 39.15 -28.10
N THR A 113 -42.30 39.27 -26.79
CA THR A 113 -43.56 38.95 -26.13
C THR A 113 -43.91 40.05 -25.14
N ASP A 114 -45.19 40.38 -25.06
CA ASP A 114 -45.68 41.32 -24.06
C ASP A 114 -45.52 40.73 -22.67
N VAL A 115 -44.84 41.45 -21.79
CA VAL A 115 -44.58 41.03 -20.40
C VAL A 115 -45.62 41.68 -19.52
N PHE A 116 -46.53 40.90 -18.93
CA PHE A 116 -47.59 41.43 -18.07
C PHE A 116 -47.17 41.53 -16.61
N VAL A 117 -46.28 40.64 -16.16
CA VAL A 117 -45.84 40.58 -14.77
C VAL A 117 -44.43 40.03 -14.67
N LEU A 118 -43.67 40.59 -13.74
CA LEU A 118 -42.37 40.14 -13.31
C LEU A 118 -42.42 39.94 -11.80
N THR A 119 -41.96 38.77 -11.33
CA THR A 119 -41.84 38.50 -9.90
C THR A 119 -40.61 37.67 -9.61
N PHE A 120 -39.86 38.06 -8.60
CA PHE A 120 -38.81 37.22 -8.04
C PHE A 120 -39.43 36.08 -7.21
N THR A 121 -38.65 35.03 -7.02
CA THR A 121 -38.87 34.13 -5.88
C THR A 121 -38.77 34.97 -4.59
N PRO A 122 -39.76 34.89 -3.68
CA PRO A 122 -39.73 35.72 -2.47
C PRO A 122 -38.45 35.52 -1.65
N GLY A 123 -37.78 36.63 -1.31
CA GLY A 123 -36.61 36.64 -0.44
C GLY A 123 -35.29 36.17 -1.07
N THR A 124 -35.25 35.85 -2.38
CA THR A 124 -34.02 35.40 -3.05
C THR A 124 -33.81 36.06 -4.42
N SER A 125 -32.56 36.26 -4.82
CA SER A 125 -32.18 36.70 -6.18
C SER A 125 -32.14 35.55 -7.19
N SER A 126 -32.42 34.32 -6.75
CA SER A 126 -32.11 33.09 -7.49
C SER A 126 -32.97 32.85 -8.72
N SER A 127 -34.19 33.40 -8.79
CA SER A 127 -35.04 33.27 -9.97
C SER A 127 -36.02 34.42 -10.13
N LEU A 128 -36.19 34.85 -11.39
CA LEU A 128 -37.20 35.82 -11.83
C LEU A 128 -38.17 35.12 -12.77
N TYR A 129 -39.47 35.28 -12.54
CA TYR A 129 -40.52 34.75 -13.40
C TYR A 129 -41.16 35.89 -14.19
N ALA A 130 -41.30 35.69 -15.50
CA ALA A 130 -41.99 36.60 -16.40
C ALA A 130 -43.27 35.92 -16.91
N GLY A 131 -44.43 36.48 -16.56
CA GLY A 131 -45.71 36.11 -17.17
C GLY A 131 -45.91 36.92 -18.44
N THR A 132 -45.93 36.26 -19.59
CA THR A 132 -45.98 36.91 -20.91
C THR A 132 -47.17 36.43 -21.73
N PHE A 133 -47.44 37.11 -22.85
CA PHE A 133 -48.47 36.69 -23.81
C PHE A 133 -48.22 35.29 -24.39
N HIS A 134 -46.96 34.86 -24.45
CA HIS A 134 -46.58 33.55 -25.00
C HIS A 134 -46.28 32.49 -23.93
N GLY A 135 -46.53 32.76 -22.65
CA GLY A 135 -46.38 31.80 -21.57
C GLY A 135 -45.62 32.35 -20.37
N VAL A 136 -45.28 31.46 -19.43
CA VAL A 136 -44.48 31.81 -18.26
C VAL A 136 -43.02 31.43 -18.53
N PHE A 137 -42.12 32.40 -18.42
CA PHE A 137 -40.69 32.21 -18.52
C PHE A 137 -40.04 32.32 -17.14
N ARG A 138 -38.99 31.53 -16.92
CA ARG A 138 -38.17 31.60 -15.71
C ARG A 138 -36.73 31.95 -16.11
N TYR A 139 -36.19 32.96 -15.47
CA TYR A 139 -34.76 33.22 -15.41
C TYR A 139 -34.22 32.57 -14.14
N SER A 140 -33.16 31.78 -14.26
CA SER A 140 -32.48 31.14 -13.14
C SER A 140 -31.06 31.71 -13.03
N HIS A 141 -30.57 31.94 -11.80
CA HIS A 141 -29.19 32.33 -11.47
C HIS A 141 -28.68 33.65 -12.07
N ILE A 142 -29.47 34.73 -11.94
CA ILE A 142 -29.11 36.08 -12.42
C ILE A 142 -28.08 36.81 -11.54
N SER A 143 -27.43 36.09 -10.62
CA SER A 143 -26.38 36.47 -9.68
C SER A 143 -25.16 35.56 -9.86
N PRO A 144 -24.04 35.81 -9.17
CA PRO A 144 -23.06 34.75 -8.93
C PRO A 144 -23.75 33.57 -8.23
N GLU A 145 -23.31 32.35 -8.52
CA GLU A 145 -23.79 31.14 -7.86
C GLU A 145 -22.60 30.19 -7.70
N MET A 146 -22.13 30.03 -6.46
CA MET A 146 -21.01 29.21 -6.10
C MET A 146 -21.45 27.77 -5.85
N SER A 147 -20.74 26.83 -6.47
CA SER A 147 -20.78 25.42 -6.11
C SER A 147 -19.37 24.88 -5.92
N LEU A 148 -19.24 23.88 -5.05
CA LEU A 148 -17.97 23.25 -4.71
C LEU A 148 -18.00 21.77 -5.05
N LYS A 149 -16.92 21.27 -5.66
CA LYS A 149 -16.72 19.85 -5.95
C LYS A 149 -15.41 19.31 -5.42
N GLN A 150 -15.42 18.03 -5.05
CA GLN A 150 -14.23 17.19 -4.91
C GLN A 150 -14.29 16.08 -5.97
N GLY A 151 -13.45 16.18 -6.99
CA GLY A 151 -13.58 15.35 -8.19
C GLY A 151 -14.95 15.58 -8.85
N GLU A 152 -15.78 14.54 -8.94
CA GLU A 152 -17.14 14.63 -9.50
C GLU A 152 -18.22 14.92 -8.45
N THR A 153 -17.92 14.77 -7.17
CA THR A 153 -18.87 14.86 -6.05
C THR A 153 -19.08 16.31 -5.64
N ASP A 154 -20.35 16.74 -5.55
CA ASP A 154 -20.72 18.04 -4.99
C ASP A 154 -20.55 18.03 -3.46
N ILE A 155 -19.91 19.07 -2.92
CA ILE A 155 -19.83 19.35 -1.49
C ILE A 155 -20.79 20.50 -1.24
N PRO A 156 -21.90 20.28 -0.52
CA PRO A 156 -22.85 21.35 -0.18
C PRO A 156 -22.23 22.41 0.73
N ASP A 157 -22.86 23.59 0.77
CA ASP A 157 -22.64 24.57 1.83
C ASP A 157 -23.11 23.98 3.17
N ASP A 158 -22.33 24.21 4.22
CA ASP A 158 -22.38 23.50 5.51
C ASP A 158 -22.19 21.96 5.39
N GLY A 159 -21.58 21.52 4.29
CA GLY A 159 -21.27 20.10 4.03
C GLY A 159 -20.05 19.59 4.80
N ALA A 160 -19.60 18.39 4.45
CA ALA A 160 -18.40 17.81 5.03
C ALA A 160 -17.59 16.98 4.03
N CYS A 161 -16.27 16.92 4.25
CA CYS A 161 -15.33 16.10 3.49
C CYS A 161 -14.39 15.35 4.44
N ASP A 162 -14.24 14.04 4.22
CA ASP A 162 -13.34 13.18 5.01
C ASP A 162 -12.11 12.78 4.18
N PHE A 163 -10.93 13.07 4.73
CA PHE A 163 -9.63 12.65 4.19
C PHE A 163 -9.34 11.18 4.53
N GLY A 164 -10.11 10.56 5.41
CA GLY A 164 -9.96 9.18 5.84
C GLY A 164 -8.72 8.98 6.72
N ASN A 165 -8.24 7.73 6.77
CA ASN A 165 -7.05 7.39 7.54
C ASN A 165 -5.78 7.85 6.80
N VAL A 166 -4.94 8.64 7.49
CA VAL A 166 -3.60 9.03 7.04
C VAL A 166 -2.62 8.70 8.15
N ARG A 167 -1.43 8.19 7.80
CA ARG A 167 -0.43 7.83 8.81
C ARG A 167 0.31 9.07 9.29
N ILE A 168 0.67 9.10 10.57
CA ILE A 168 1.56 10.13 11.10
C ILE A 168 2.89 10.05 10.35
N GLY A 169 3.31 11.18 9.77
CA GLY A 169 4.50 11.30 8.91
C GLY A 169 4.21 11.21 7.40
N ASP A 170 3.03 10.73 7.01
CA ASP A 170 2.50 10.81 5.65
C ASP A 170 1.55 12.02 5.52
N ASN A 171 1.08 12.29 4.31
CA ASN A 171 0.05 13.29 4.04
C ASN A 171 -0.93 12.82 2.96
N LYS A 172 -2.09 13.47 2.88
CA LYS A 172 -3.06 13.29 1.80
C LYS A 172 -3.52 14.65 1.29
N THR A 173 -3.29 14.90 0.00
CA THR A 173 -3.74 16.12 -0.68
C THR A 173 -4.96 15.82 -1.54
N VAL A 174 -5.95 16.70 -1.48
CA VAL A 174 -7.20 16.64 -2.24
C VAL A 174 -7.38 17.96 -2.99
N SER A 175 -7.79 17.86 -4.26
CA SER A 175 -8.16 19.02 -5.08
C SER A 175 -9.65 19.29 -5.02
N PHE A 176 -10.00 20.57 -4.87
CA PHE A 176 -11.36 21.07 -4.85
C PHE A 176 -11.56 22.04 -6.01
N THR A 177 -12.74 22.01 -6.60
CA THR A 177 -13.12 22.89 -7.72
C THR A 177 -14.27 23.78 -7.30
N ILE A 178 -14.00 25.09 -7.28
CA ILE A 178 -15.01 26.14 -7.13
C ILE A 178 -15.57 26.41 -8.51
N ARG A 179 -16.89 26.36 -8.69
CA ARG A 179 -17.55 26.64 -9.97
C ARG A 179 -18.51 27.80 -9.79
N ASN A 180 -18.50 28.71 -10.75
CA ASN A 180 -19.53 29.72 -10.88
C ASN A 180 -20.61 29.21 -11.84
N THR A 181 -21.71 28.72 -11.30
CA THR A 181 -22.89 28.26 -12.06
C THR A 181 -23.88 29.38 -12.36
N GLY A 182 -23.59 30.60 -11.92
CA GLY A 182 -24.40 31.79 -12.12
C GLY A 182 -24.08 32.51 -13.42
N THR A 183 -24.82 33.59 -13.68
CA THR A 183 -24.63 34.40 -14.90
C THR A 183 -23.80 35.66 -14.69
N GLU A 184 -23.49 36.03 -13.44
CA GLU A 184 -22.60 37.14 -13.10
C GLU A 184 -21.26 36.62 -12.56
N THR A 185 -20.21 37.46 -12.48
CA THR A 185 -18.88 37.05 -11.99
C THR A 185 -18.88 36.78 -10.48
N LEU A 186 -18.33 35.65 -10.05
CA LEU A 186 -18.16 35.28 -8.65
C LEU A 186 -16.81 35.81 -8.11
N THR A 187 -16.84 36.67 -7.11
CA THR A 187 -15.65 37.24 -6.46
C THR A 187 -15.35 36.53 -5.16
N LEU A 188 -14.12 36.07 -4.98
CA LEU A 188 -13.63 35.49 -3.72
C LEU A 188 -12.96 36.58 -2.88
N ASN A 189 -13.57 36.89 -1.73
CA ASN A 189 -13.34 38.10 -0.93
C ASN A 189 -12.30 37.92 0.19
N GLY A 190 -11.72 36.73 0.35
CA GLY A 190 -10.63 36.51 1.31
C GLY A 190 -9.39 37.36 1.04
N THR A 191 -8.76 37.87 2.11
CA THR A 191 -7.49 38.61 2.08
C THR A 191 -6.61 38.26 3.30
N PRO A 192 -5.29 38.03 3.13
CA PRO A 192 -4.55 37.85 1.88
C PRO A 192 -4.84 36.49 1.20
N ALA A 193 -5.23 35.47 1.98
CA ALA A 193 -5.66 34.17 1.48
C ALA A 193 -7.15 34.22 1.09
N LYS A 194 -7.52 33.53 0.01
CA LYS A 194 -8.90 33.39 -0.47
C LYS A 194 -9.69 32.39 0.35
N ILE A 195 -9.01 31.44 0.97
CA ILE A 195 -9.61 30.39 1.79
C ILE A 195 -9.07 30.48 3.21
N ALA A 196 -9.96 30.42 4.19
CA ALA A 196 -9.62 30.41 5.60
C ALA A 196 -9.89 29.03 6.21
N LEU A 197 -9.00 28.60 7.10
CA LEU A 197 -9.18 27.43 7.94
C LEU A 197 -9.36 27.87 9.40
N SER A 198 -10.25 27.20 10.12
CA SER A 198 -10.46 27.41 11.54
C SER A 198 -10.81 26.10 12.25
N GLY A 199 -10.71 26.06 13.58
CA GLY A 199 -10.99 24.85 14.37
C GLY A 199 -9.82 24.41 15.24
N ALA A 200 -10.03 23.35 16.00
CA ALA A 200 -9.07 22.87 17.01
C ALA A 200 -7.83 22.21 16.40
N ASP A 201 -7.99 21.45 15.31
CA ASP A 201 -6.91 20.69 14.67
C ASP A 201 -6.39 21.36 13.38
N VAL A 202 -6.60 22.68 13.24
CA VAL A 202 -6.24 23.41 12.01
C VAL A 202 -4.77 23.27 11.61
N SER A 203 -3.87 23.05 12.57
CA SER A 203 -2.44 22.82 12.29
C SER A 203 -2.13 21.53 11.54
N ASP A 204 -3.06 20.57 11.50
CA ASP A 204 -2.94 19.32 10.74
C ASP A 204 -3.43 19.48 9.29
N PHE A 205 -3.97 20.65 8.92
CA PHE A 205 -4.47 20.95 7.59
C PHE A 205 -3.76 22.17 6.99
N ASP A 206 -3.40 22.06 5.71
CA ASP A 206 -2.80 23.14 4.95
C ASP A 206 -3.60 23.41 3.68
N VAL A 207 -3.67 24.68 3.28
CA VAL A 207 -4.40 25.12 2.09
C VAL A 207 -3.46 25.78 1.10
N ASP A 208 -3.47 25.29 -0.15
CA ASP A 208 -2.84 25.95 -1.28
C ASP A 208 -3.92 26.55 -2.18
N ASP A 209 -4.13 27.85 -1.99
CA ASP A 209 -5.05 28.69 -2.77
C ASP A 209 -4.31 29.69 -3.67
N ALA A 210 -2.98 29.59 -3.77
CA ALA A 210 -2.16 30.58 -4.46
C ALA A 210 -2.44 30.67 -5.97
N SER A 211 -2.99 29.60 -6.54
CA SER A 211 -3.35 29.51 -7.97
C SER A 211 -4.78 29.96 -8.28
N ILE A 212 -5.58 30.31 -7.26
CA ILE A 212 -6.95 30.79 -7.47
C ILE A 212 -6.93 32.12 -8.22
N VAL A 213 -7.56 32.13 -9.39
CA VAL A 213 -7.85 33.36 -10.14
C VAL A 213 -9.26 33.84 -9.75
N SER A 214 -9.35 35.03 -9.17
CA SER A 214 -10.62 35.70 -8.81
C SER A 214 -10.66 37.09 -9.45
N PRO A 215 -11.81 37.53 -10.02
CA PRO A 215 -13.12 36.85 -10.01
C PRO A 215 -13.24 35.69 -11.01
N VAL A 216 -14.12 34.74 -10.71
CA VAL A 216 -14.44 33.56 -11.53
C VAL A 216 -15.61 33.92 -12.45
N ALA A 217 -15.36 33.92 -13.77
CA ALA A 217 -16.38 34.24 -14.77
C ALA A 217 -17.57 33.25 -14.77
N PRO A 218 -18.74 33.64 -15.31
CA PRO A 218 -19.88 32.72 -15.49
C PRO A 218 -19.48 31.42 -16.20
N SER A 219 -19.95 30.28 -15.70
CA SER A 219 -19.60 28.93 -16.17
C SER A 219 -18.11 28.54 -16.06
N ALA A 220 -17.24 29.41 -15.54
CA ALA A 220 -15.85 29.10 -15.28
C ALA A 220 -15.66 28.44 -13.90
N ALA A 221 -14.44 28.00 -13.64
CA ALA A 221 -14.06 27.36 -12.40
C ALA A 221 -12.66 27.81 -11.94
N ALA A 222 -12.44 27.74 -10.63
CA ALA A 222 -11.14 27.85 -9.98
C ALA A 222 -10.87 26.57 -9.19
N SER A 223 -9.62 26.30 -8.83
CA SER A 223 -9.27 25.14 -8.02
C SER A 223 -8.24 25.49 -6.96
N PHE A 224 -8.29 24.74 -5.86
CA PHE A 224 -7.33 24.81 -4.76
C PHE A 224 -7.11 23.42 -4.22
N THR A 225 -6.07 23.24 -3.40
CA THR A 225 -5.84 21.98 -2.73
C THR A 225 -5.82 22.14 -1.22
N LEU A 226 -6.29 21.10 -0.54
CA LEU A 226 -6.14 20.95 0.90
C LEU A 226 -5.29 19.71 1.17
N THR A 227 -4.35 19.83 2.09
CA THR A 227 -3.47 18.74 2.52
C THR A 227 -3.70 18.44 3.99
N PHE A 228 -4.04 17.18 4.29
CA PHE A 228 -4.10 16.67 5.67
C PHE A 228 -2.81 15.95 6.02
N THR A 229 -2.13 16.42 7.08
CA THR A 229 -0.88 15.86 7.63
C THR A 229 -1.07 15.67 9.14
N PRO A 230 -1.51 14.50 9.63
CA PRO A 230 -1.80 14.31 11.04
C PRO A 230 -0.53 14.36 11.90
N SER A 231 -0.50 15.24 12.89
CA SER A 231 0.56 15.33 13.90
C SER A 231 0.43 14.30 15.03
N SER A 232 -0.75 13.72 15.21
CA SER A 232 -1.06 12.77 16.30
C SER A 232 -2.17 11.80 15.89
N GLU A 233 -2.32 10.71 16.64
CA GLU A 233 -3.36 9.70 16.41
C GLU A 233 -4.76 10.28 16.70
N GLY A 234 -5.76 9.80 15.97
CA GLY A 234 -7.16 10.09 16.21
C GLY A 234 -7.78 11.07 15.21
N LEU A 235 -9.07 11.33 15.39
CA LEU A 235 -9.85 12.20 14.54
C LEU A 235 -9.36 13.65 14.67
N LYS A 236 -9.06 14.27 13.54
CA LYS A 236 -8.71 15.67 13.35
C LYS A 236 -9.80 16.35 12.57
N SER A 237 -10.18 17.54 12.99
CA SER A 237 -11.25 18.31 12.33
C SER A 237 -10.95 19.80 12.26
N ALA A 238 -11.37 20.40 11.17
CA ALA A 238 -11.33 21.84 10.93
C ALA A 238 -12.51 22.26 10.04
N THR A 239 -12.81 23.54 10.01
CA THR A 239 -13.83 24.13 9.12
C THR A 239 -13.13 24.98 8.07
N VAL A 240 -13.53 24.81 6.82
CA VAL A 240 -13.10 25.61 5.67
C VAL A 240 -14.11 26.72 5.45
N THR A 241 -13.64 27.94 5.21
CA THR A 241 -14.46 29.11 4.92
C THR A 241 -13.96 29.79 3.66
N ILE A 242 -14.85 30.01 2.70
CA ILE A 242 -14.57 30.69 1.43
C ILE A 242 -15.45 31.95 1.36
N PRO A 243 -14.97 33.12 1.82
CA PRO A 243 -15.70 34.38 1.68
C PRO A 243 -15.88 34.73 0.20
N ASN A 244 -17.10 35.06 -0.21
CA ASN A 244 -17.43 35.32 -1.63
C ASN A 244 -18.56 36.36 -1.78
N ASP A 245 -19.11 36.55 -2.98
CA ASP A 245 -20.21 37.48 -3.27
C ASP A 245 -21.48 36.78 -3.80
N ASP A 246 -21.60 35.46 -3.63
CA ASP A 246 -22.85 34.72 -3.81
C ASP A 246 -23.85 35.14 -2.72
N PRO A 247 -25.03 35.70 -3.08
CA PRO A 247 -25.98 36.26 -2.11
C PRO A 247 -26.51 35.28 -1.05
N ASP A 248 -26.55 33.98 -1.34
CA ASP A 248 -27.15 32.97 -0.45
C ASP A 248 -26.14 31.96 0.12
N LYS A 249 -24.88 31.98 -0.33
CA LYS A 249 -23.79 31.06 0.11
C LYS A 249 -22.51 31.81 0.47
N ASN A 250 -22.66 32.95 1.16
CA ASN A 250 -21.54 33.77 1.60
C ASN A 250 -21.51 33.95 3.13
N PRO A 251 -20.43 33.51 3.80
CA PRO A 251 -19.33 32.71 3.24
C PRO A 251 -19.81 31.28 2.90
N TYR A 252 -19.15 30.64 1.95
CA TYR A 252 -19.35 29.21 1.70
C TYR A 252 -18.53 28.43 2.72
N THR A 253 -19.16 27.53 3.47
CA THR A 253 -18.47 26.76 4.52
C THR A 253 -18.68 25.26 4.37
N PHE A 254 -17.68 24.49 4.82
CA PHE A 254 -17.81 23.04 4.96
C PHE A 254 -16.77 22.52 5.95
N ASP A 255 -17.10 21.42 6.62
CA ASP A 255 -16.19 20.78 7.56
C ASP A 255 -15.25 19.81 6.84
N ILE A 256 -14.00 19.76 7.30
CA ILE A 256 -13.02 18.76 6.89
C ILE A 256 -12.62 17.93 8.09
N SER A 257 -12.45 16.63 7.85
CA SER A 257 -11.99 15.69 8.86
C SER A 257 -10.97 14.71 8.28
N GLY A 258 -10.17 14.12 9.15
CA GLY A 258 -9.25 13.04 8.80
C GLY A 258 -8.78 12.34 10.06
N ASN A 259 -8.40 11.08 9.96
CA ASN A 259 -7.97 10.30 11.12
C ASN A 259 -6.48 10.01 11.04
N GLY A 260 -5.72 10.53 12.00
CA GLY A 260 -4.31 10.21 12.18
C GLY A 260 -4.14 8.78 12.67
N THR A 261 -3.32 7.99 11.98
CA THR A 261 -3.07 6.58 12.31
C THR A 261 -1.59 6.31 12.51
N VAL A 262 -1.27 5.35 13.37
CA VAL A 262 0.08 4.79 13.51
C VAL A 262 0.15 3.43 12.82
N ARG A 263 1.37 2.94 12.58
CA ARG A 263 1.57 1.59 12.06
C ARG A 263 2.71 0.88 12.78
N ALA A 264 2.49 -0.39 13.09
CA ALA A 264 3.59 -1.29 13.42
C ALA A 264 4.58 -1.37 12.24
N VAL A 265 5.86 -1.41 12.56
CA VAL A 265 6.97 -1.62 11.62
C VAL A 265 7.59 -2.99 11.90
N LEU A 266 7.81 -3.78 10.85
CA LEU A 266 8.41 -5.11 10.96
C LEU A 266 9.83 -5.09 10.41
N THR A 267 10.77 -5.66 11.15
CA THR A 267 12.16 -5.84 10.73
C THR A 267 12.65 -7.25 11.05
N GLY A 268 13.75 -7.68 10.42
CA GLY A 268 14.28 -9.04 10.52
C GLY A 268 13.94 -9.87 9.29
N GLU A 269 13.63 -11.16 9.48
CA GLU A 269 13.26 -12.11 8.42
C GLU A 269 11.80 -11.89 7.97
N SER A 270 11.52 -10.69 7.45
CA SER A 270 10.17 -10.25 7.09
C SER A 270 9.85 -10.39 5.60
N SER A 271 10.76 -10.97 4.81
CA SER A 271 10.60 -11.15 3.36
C SER A 271 11.52 -12.23 2.78
N GLY A 272 11.17 -12.79 1.62
CA GLY A 272 12.05 -13.66 0.83
C GLY A 272 11.87 -15.15 1.15
N THR A 273 12.92 -15.95 0.96
CA THR A 273 12.91 -17.39 1.23
C THR A 273 13.84 -17.71 2.39
N VAL A 274 13.36 -18.49 3.36
CA VAL A 274 14.14 -19.00 4.49
C VAL A 274 14.30 -20.52 4.37
N SER A 275 15.49 -21.03 4.70
CA SER A 275 15.82 -22.45 4.62
C SER A 275 15.56 -23.23 5.91
N THR A 276 15.07 -22.54 6.93
CA THR A 276 14.70 -23.07 8.25
C THR A 276 13.18 -23.06 8.42
N ASP A 277 12.68 -23.92 9.30
CA ASP A 277 11.27 -23.95 9.73
C ASP A 277 10.96 -22.90 10.82
N SER A 278 11.84 -21.93 10.99
CA SER A 278 11.74 -20.91 12.03
C SER A 278 12.11 -19.54 11.48
N VAL A 279 11.45 -18.53 12.04
CA VAL A 279 11.60 -17.12 11.66
C VAL A 279 11.56 -16.25 12.90
N LYS A 280 12.44 -15.23 12.94
CA LYS A 280 12.43 -14.20 13.99
C LYS A 280 12.17 -12.81 13.41
N ILE A 281 11.10 -12.17 13.90
CA ILE A 281 10.67 -10.83 13.47
C ILE A 281 10.61 -9.89 14.67
N THR A 282 11.14 -8.68 14.50
CA THR A 282 11.04 -7.60 15.49
C THR A 282 9.92 -6.65 15.09
N VAL A 283 9.12 -6.24 16.08
CA VAL A 283 8.05 -5.26 15.89
C VAL A 283 8.51 -3.93 16.48
N GLY A 284 8.18 -2.82 15.81
CA GLY A 284 8.43 -1.46 16.26
C GLY A 284 7.41 -0.49 15.67
N GLY A 285 7.78 0.78 15.56
CA GLY A 285 6.94 1.85 15.02
C GLY A 285 6.86 3.04 15.97
N THR A 286 6.59 4.23 15.43
CA THR A 286 6.41 5.43 16.24
C THR A 286 5.22 5.25 17.18
N ASP A 287 5.43 5.52 18.47
CA ASP A 287 4.44 5.40 19.55
C ASP A 287 3.87 3.97 19.79
N ILE A 288 4.41 2.93 19.14
CA ILE A 288 3.97 1.55 19.36
C ILE A 288 4.64 0.97 20.62
N VAL A 289 3.83 0.58 21.60
CA VAL A 289 4.30 0.02 22.89
C VAL A 289 4.02 -1.48 23.05
N ALA A 290 3.01 -1.99 22.36
CA ALA A 290 2.66 -3.41 22.33
C ALA A 290 2.10 -3.81 20.97
N TYR A 291 1.94 -5.11 20.71
CA TYR A 291 1.38 -5.61 19.47
C TYR A 291 0.61 -6.92 19.67
N LYS A 292 -0.16 -7.30 18.65
CA LYS A 292 -0.69 -8.64 18.44
C LYS A 292 -0.33 -9.10 17.04
N TYR A 293 -0.18 -10.39 16.87
CA TYR A 293 0.05 -10.97 15.54
C TYR A 293 -0.81 -12.19 15.29
N LYS A 294 -1.04 -12.50 14.02
CA LYS A 294 -1.53 -13.80 13.57
C LYS A 294 -0.74 -14.26 12.36
N LEU A 295 -0.56 -15.57 12.24
CA LEU A 295 0.07 -16.20 11.09
C LEU A 295 -1.01 -16.75 10.16
N ASP A 296 -0.94 -16.43 8.88
CA ASP A 296 -1.87 -16.86 7.84
C ASP A 296 -3.34 -16.57 8.23
N SER A 297 -4.20 -17.59 8.13
CA SER A 297 -5.60 -17.54 8.56
C SER A 297 -5.81 -17.83 10.05
N GLY A 298 -4.73 -17.83 10.84
CA GLY A 298 -4.75 -18.11 12.27
C GLY A 298 -5.47 -17.05 13.11
N THR A 299 -5.44 -17.24 14.42
CA THR A 299 -6.03 -16.32 15.39
C THR A 299 -5.00 -15.30 15.88
N TRP A 300 -5.48 -14.12 16.29
CA TRP A 300 -4.63 -13.12 16.93
C TRP A 300 -4.09 -13.60 18.27
N SER A 301 -2.81 -13.35 18.50
CA SER A 301 -2.14 -13.59 19.77
C SER A 301 -2.75 -12.76 20.91
N ALA A 302 -2.35 -13.08 22.14
CA ALA A 302 -2.44 -12.13 23.24
C ALA A 302 -1.61 -10.87 22.96
N GLU A 303 -1.84 -9.80 23.73
CA GLU A 303 -1.02 -8.59 23.69
C GLU A 303 0.42 -8.92 24.12
N ILE A 304 1.39 -8.49 23.32
CA ILE A 304 2.83 -8.73 23.54
C ILE A 304 3.54 -7.38 23.57
N PRO A 305 4.40 -7.09 24.56
CA PRO A 305 5.20 -5.87 24.58
C PRO A 305 6.14 -5.78 23.37
N VAL A 306 6.30 -4.58 22.80
CA VAL A 306 7.12 -4.35 21.60
C VAL A 306 8.58 -4.77 21.76
N ALA A 307 9.09 -4.81 23.00
CA ALA A 307 10.43 -5.27 23.34
C ALA A 307 10.63 -6.79 23.16
N THR A 308 9.56 -7.57 23.04
CA THR A 308 9.63 -9.03 22.83
C THR A 308 9.48 -9.32 21.33
N PRO A 309 10.47 -9.91 20.65
CA PRO A 309 10.35 -10.30 19.25
C PRO A 309 9.36 -11.45 19.05
N ILE A 310 8.83 -11.57 17.83
CA ILE A 310 8.07 -12.72 17.37
C ILE A 310 9.07 -13.83 17.01
N SER A 311 8.92 -15.00 17.62
CA SER A 311 9.70 -16.20 17.30
C SER A 311 8.74 -17.32 16.88
N LEU A 312 8.76 -17.68 15.61
CA LEU A 312 7.97 -18.78 15.04
C LEU A 312 8.88 -19.98 14.78
N THR A 313 8.40 -21.19 15.04
CA THR A 313 9.13 -22.45 14.86
C THR A 313 8.20 -23.55 14.35
N GLY A 314 8.72 -24.57 13.68
CA GLY A 314 7.91 -25.66 13.15
C GLY A 314 6.99 -25.24 12.01
N LEU A 315 7.39 -24.22 11.25
CA LEU A 315 6.65 -23.75 10.07
C LEU A 315 6.72 -24.80 8.97
N SER A 316 5.57 -25.06 8.33
CA SER A 316 5.51 -25.90 7.14
C SER A 316 6.24 -25.25 5.96
N ASP A 317 6.70 -26.05 5.00
CA ASP A 317 7.15 -25.48 3.73
C ASP A 317 5.97 -24.81 3.00
N GLY A 318 6.27 -23.70 2.33
CA GLY A 318 5.29 -22.92 1.58
C GLY A 318 5.29 -21.45 1.97
N SER A 319 4.30 -20.74 1.44
CA SER A 319 4.11 -19.31 1.66
C SER A 319 3.45 -19.07 3.01
N HIS A 320 4.00 -18.13 3.78
CA HIS A 320 3.46 -17.68 5.05
C HIS A 320 3.32 -16.16 5.05
N THR A 321 2.23 -15.66 5.62
CA THR A 321 1.98 -14.23 5.83
C THR A 321 1.70 -13.97 7.31
N LEU A 322 2.54 -13.16 7.93
CA LEU A 322 2.31 -12.62 9.27
C LEU A 322 1.54 -11.31 9.17
N TYR A 323 0.49 -11.18 9.96
CA TYR A 323 -0.26 -9.95 10.16
C TYR A 323 0.02 -9.43 11.56
N VAL A 324 0.32 -8.14 11.70
CA VAL A 324 0.63 -7.49 12.97
C VAL A 324 -0.15 -6.19 13.12
N ILE A 325 -0.77 -6.01 14.28
CA ILE A 325 -1.35 -4.74 14.72
C ILE A 325 -0.58 -4.21 15.92
N GLY A 326 -0.25 -2.92 15.92
CA GLY A 326 0.38 -2.25 17.05
C GLY A 326 -0.64 -1.58 17.97
N LYS A 327 -0.25 -1.40 19.23
CA LYS A 327 -0.97 -0.61 20.24
C LYS A 327 -0.16 0.62 20.60
N THR A 328 -0.79 1.78 20.64
CA THR A 328 -0.14 3.04 21.02
C THR A 328 0.08 3.16 22.52
N SER A 329 0.94 4.10 22.93
CA SER A 329 1.07 4.47 24.35
C SER A 329 -0.24 5.00 24.95
N SER A 330 -1.12 5.55 24.11
CA SER A 330 -2.48 5.98 24.46
C SER A 330 -3.48 4.82 24.59
N GLY A 331 -3.08 3.61 24.23
CA GLY A 331 -3.87 2.38 24.39
C GLY A 331 -4.75 2.00 23.20
N ASN A 332 -4.71 2.77 22.10
CA ASN A 332 -5.48 2.48 20.89
C ASN A 332 -4.79 1.40 20.06
N TRP A 333 -5.59 0.58 19.38
CA TRP A 333 -5.10 -0.46 18.49
C TRP A 333 -5.19 -0.01 17.04
N GLN A 334 -4.13 -0.27 16.27
CA GLN A 334 -4.17 -0.23 14.81
C GLN A 334 -5.33 -1.12 14.33
N PRO A 335 -6.21 -0.63 13.42
CA PRO A 335 -7.29 -1.44 12.88
C PRO A 335 -6.77 -2.71 12.21
N GLU A 336 -7.49 -3.83 12.39
CA GLU A 336 -7.08 -5.12 11.80
C GLU A 336 -6.99 -5.08 10.26
N ALA A 337 -7.92 -4.33 9.64
CA ALA A 337 -7.94 -4.09 8.19
C ALA A 337 -6.65 -3.41 7.70
N ASP A 338 -6.00 -2.62 8.55
CA ASP A 338 -4.79 -1.86 8.23
C ASP A 338 -3.51 -2.54 8.72
N SER A 339 -3.59 -3.80 9.18
CA SER A 339 -2.46 -4.56 9.73
C SER A 339 -1.19 -4.49 8.89
N THR A 340 -0.04 -4.48 9.56
CA THR A 340 1.27 -4.58 8.93
C THR A 340 1.54 -6.03 8.58
N GLN A 341 1.96 -6.28 7.35
CA GLN A 341 2.16 -7.62 6.84
C GLN A 341 3.62 -7.88 6.53
N ALA A 342 4.08 -9.09 6.83
CA ALA A 342 5.34 -9.66 6.38
C ALA A 342 5.05 -11.00 5.71
N ALA A 343 5.62 -11.25 4.54
CA ALA A 343 5.37 -12.47 3.79
C ALA A 343 6.68 -13.11 3.34
N TRP A 344 6.84 -14.40 3.61
CA TRP A 344 8.03 -15.18 3.27
C TRP A 344 7.64 -16.59 2.81
N THR A 345 8.60 -17.28 2.22
CA THR A 345 8.48 -18.69 1.86
C THR A 345 9.43 -19.52 2.71
N VAL A 346 8.90 -20.50 3.43
CA VAL A 346 9.71 -21.53 4.09
C VAL A 346 10.02 -22.61 3.07
N ARG A 347 11.30 -22.96 2.96
CA ARG A 347 11.79 -24.00 2.05
C ARG A 347 12.92 -24.77 2.71
N THR A 348 12.56 -25.77 3.49
CA THR A 348 13.54 -26.63 4.17
C THR A 348 14.17 -27.63 3.20
N PRO A 349 15.50 -27.84 3.23
CA PRO A 349 16.15 -28.84 2.39
C PRO A 349 15.79 -30.28 2.82
N PRO A 350 16.01 -31.28 1.95
CA PRO A 350 15.94 -32.69 2.33
C PRO A 350 16.84 -33.01 3.51
N VAL A 351 16.44 -33.94 4.39
CA VAL A 351 17.29 -34.43 5.47
C VAL A 351 18.19 -35.54 4.92
N VAL A 352 19.47 -35.48 5.29
CA VAL A 352 20.46 -36.54 5.02
C VAL A 352 20.81 -37.22 6.34
N THR A 353 20.80 -38.55 6.38
CA THR A 353 21.28 -39.33 7.53
C THR A 353 22.57 -40.04 7.16
N THR A 354 23.50 -40.20 8.11
CA THR A 354 24.70 -41.02 7.92
C THR A 354 24.52 -42.32 8.68
N ALA A 355 24.68 -43.46 8.01
CA ALA A 355 24.63 -44.78 8.63
C ALA A 355 25.93 -45.08 9.41
N PRO A 356 25.91 -46.02 10.36
CA PRO A 356 27.14 -46.53 10.98
C PRO A 356 28.12 -47.09 9.93
N VAL A 357 29.41 -47.01 10.23
CA VAL A 357 30.47 -47.58 9.38
C VAL A 357 30.61 -49.09 9.65
N THR A 358 30.69 -49.89 8.60
CA THR A 358 30.83 -51.35 8.63
C THR A 358 32.01 -51.81 7.76
N ASP A 359 32.31 -53.12 7.77
CA ASP A 359 33.33 -53.76 6.92
C ASP A 359 34.68 -53.03 6.90
N ILE A 360 35.16 -52.62 8.08
CA ILE A 360 36.38 -51.84 8.24
C ILE A 360 37.59 -52.76 8.08
N THR A 361 38.47 -52.41 7.14
CA THR A 361 39.79 -53.04 6.93
C THR A 361 40.90 -52.02 7.19
N SER A 362 42.14 -52.37 6.85
CA SER A 362 43.30 -51.49 6.98
C SER A 362 43.29 -50.35 5.95
N VAL A 363 42.60 -50.54 4.81
CA VAL A 363 42.62 -49.61 3.66
C VAL A 363 41.25 -49.25 3.11
N SER A 364 40.17 -49.84 3.64
CA SER A 364 38.79 -49.63 3.20
C SER A 364 37.76 -49.72 4.33
N ALA A 365 36.55 -49.23 4.08
CA ALA A 365 35.37 -49.42 4.93
C ALA A 365 34.08 -49.27 4.10
N GLN A 366 32.93 -49.65 4.65
CA GLN A 366 31.61 -49.31 4.08
C GLN A 366 30.90 -48.28 4.95
N CYS A 367 30.30 -47.27 4.31
CA CYS A 367 29.44 -46.30 4.97
C CYS A 367 28.31 -45.92 4.02
N GLY A 368 27.21 -45.41 4.56
CA GLY A 368 26.08 -45.01 3.76
C GLY A 368 25.23 -43.96 4.42
N GLY A 369 23.98 -43.91 4.01
CA GLY A 369 23.02 -42.95 4.48
C GLY A 369 21.69 -43.04 3.76
N SER A 370 20.85 -42.04 3.99
CA SER A 370 19.59 -41.88 3.27
C SER A 370 19.31 -40.41 3.05
N VAL A 371 18.67 -40.08 1.93
CA VAL A 371 18.19 -38.73 1.62
C VAL A 371 16.67 -38.78 1.60
N THR A 372 16.01 -38.08 2.52
CA THR A 372 14.54 -38.09 2.61
C THR A 372 13.93 -37.45 1.37
N ALA A 373 12.90 -38.08 0.81
CA ALA A 373 12.11 -37.48 -0.26
C ALA A 373 11.52 -36.13 0.18
N LYS A 374 11.61 -35.13 -0.70
CA LYS A 374 11.17 -33.76 -0.41
C LYS A 374 10.65 -33.11 -1.68
N ASP A 375 9.40 -32.64 -1.64
CA ASP A 375 8.76 -32.04 -2.80
C ASP A 375 9.51 -30.79 -3.30
N GLY A 376 9.58 -30.65 -4.62
CA GLY A 376 10.27 -29.55 -5.29
C GLY A 376 11.80 -29.64 -5.32
N TYR A 377 12.40 -30.58 -4.59
CA TYR A 377 13.83 -30.85 -4.63
C TYR A 377 14.17 -32.00 -5.60
N THR A 378 15.29 -31.85 -6.27
CA THR A 378 15.96 -32.90 -7.03
C THR A 378 17.33 -33.14 -6.41
N VAL A 379 17.64 -34.39 -6.07
CA VAL A 379 19.01 -34.80 -5.71
C VAL A 379 19.81 -34.94 -7.01
N LEU A 380 20.96 -34.27 -7.10
CA LEU A 380 21.84 -34.27 -8.28
C LEU A 380 22.97 -35.29 -8.15
N SER A 381 23.46 -35.46 -6.93
CA SER A 381 24.44 -36.46 -6.54
C SER A 381 24.28 -36.74 -5.05
N LYS A 382 24.63 -37.95 -4.61
CA LYS A 382 24.67 -38.33 -3.20
C LYS A 382 25.80 -39.31 -2.96
N GLY A 383 26.33 -39.37 -1.75
CA GLY A 383 27.41 -40.28 -1.42
C GLY A 383 27.91 -40.11 -0.01
N VAL A 384 29.12 -40.58 0.26
CA VAL A 384 29.85 -40.30 1.51
C VAL A 384 31.12 -39.52 1.22
N CYS A 385 31.52 -38.64 2.13
CA CYS A 385 32.81 -37.97 2.14
C CYS A 385 33.54 -38.26 3.45
N TRP A 386 34.87 -38.39 3.41
CA TRP A 386 35.68 -38.79 4.57
C TRP A 386 37.02 -38.06 4.64
N ASN A 387 37.49 -37.79 5.87
CA ASN A 387 38.77 -37.13 6.11
C ASN A 387 39.31 -37.50 7.51
N THR A 388 40.62 -37.40 7.74
CA THR A 388 41.22 -37.49 9.09
C THR A 388 40.98 -36.22 9.91
N SER A 389 40.56 -35.13 9.27
CA SER A 389 40.21 -33.84 9.90
C SER A 389 38.69 -33.64 9.98
N SER A 390 38.23 -32.96 11.03
CA SER A 390 36.82 -32.62 11.29
C SER A 390 36.61 -31.10 11.26
N PRO A 391 35.51 -30.56 10.68
CA PRO A 391 34.40 -31.29 10.06
C PRO A 391 34.68 -31.71 8.61
N VAL A 392 34.18 -32.89 8.25
CA VAL A 392 34.27 -33.42 6.88
C VAL A 392 33.29 -32.69 5.95
N ASN A 393 33.74 -32.35 4.74
CA ASN A 393 32.95 -31.65 3.73
C ASN A 393 33.46 -31.98 2.31
N LEU A 394 32.65 -31.71 1.29
CA LEU A 394 32.98 -32.06 -0.11
C LEU A 394 34.15 -31.28 -0.71
N SER A 395 34.42 -30.05 -0.29
CA SER A 395 35.44 -29.22 -0.94
C SER A 395 36.86 -29.60 -0.55
N SER A 396 37.04 -30.31 0.57
CA SER A 396 38.35 -30.66 1.13
C SER A 396 38.54 -32.15 1.41
N SER A 397 37.62 -33.02 0.98
CA SER A 397 37.63 -34.44 1.36
C SER A 397 37.42 -35.35 0.15
N PRO A 398 38.09 -36.51 0.09
CA PRO A 398 37.67 -37.60 -0.76
C PRO A 398 36.17 -37.93 -0.56
N HIS A 399 35.52 -38.33 -1.65
CA HIS A 399 34.10 -38.64 -1.67
C HIS A 399 33.77 -39.68 -2.74
N THR A 400 32.68 -40.40 -2.55
CA THR A 400 32.02 -41.21 -3.58
C THR A 400 30.84 -40.45 -4.17
N ASP A 401 30.48 -40.73 -5.42
CA ASP A 401 29.21 -40.32 -6.02
C ASP A 401 28.39 -41.56 -6.40
N GLN A 402 27.21 -41.72 -5.79
CA GLN A 402 26.26 -42.81 -6.03
C GLN A 402 25.09 -42.39 -6.92
N GLY A 403 25.22 -41.28 -7.64
CA GLY A 403 24.23 -40.79 -8.58
C GLY A 403 23.12 -39.97 -7.94
N ASP A 404 22.05 -39.77 -8.70
CA ASP A 404 20.92 -38.92 -8.33
C ASP A 404 19.81 -39.68 -7.57
N GLY A 405 18.74 -38.96 -7.23
CA GLY A 405 17.54 -39.52 -6.62
C GLY A 405 17.56 -39.66 -5.08
N PHE A 406 16.36 -39.67 -4.51
CA PHE A 406 16.14 -39.82 -3.07
C PHE A 406 16.38 -41.27 -2.59
N GLY A 407 16.31 -41.47 -1.27
CA GLY A 407 16.43 -42.78 -0.64
C GLY A 407 17.85 -43.16 -0.27
N ASP A 408 18.03 -44.44 0.03
CA ASP A 408 19.23 -44.97 0.66
C ASP A 408 20.44 -44.96 -0.29
N LEU A 409 21.63 -44.95 0.32
CA LEU A 409 22.92 -45.08 -0.34
C LEU A 409 23.86 -45.90 0.53
N ILE A 410 24.70 -46.71 -0.11
CA ILE A 410 25.83 -47.43 0.51
C ILE A 410 27.04 -47.20 -0.39
N SER A 411 28.20 -46.95 0.21
CA SER A 411 29.43 -46.58 -0.46
C SER A 411 30.64 -47.27 0.16
N THR A 412 31.49 -47.82 -0.70
CA THR A 412 32.81 -48.31 -0.31
C THR A 412 33.78 -47.13 -0.24
N ILE A 413 34.35 -46.94 0.95
CA ILE A 413 35.43 -46.01 1.23
C ILE A 413 36.75 -46.73 0.97
N SER A 414 37.65 -46.12 0.21
CA SER A 414 38.96 -46.70 -0.15
C SER A 414 40.09 -45.68 -0.02
N GLY A 415 41.33 -46.15 -0.15
CA GLY A 415 42.52 -45.30 -0.03
C GLY A 415 42.76 -44.82 1.39
N LEU A 416 42.32 -45.59 2.39
CA LEU A 416 42.54 -45.28 3.78
C LEU A 416 43.95 -45.68 4.21
N THR A 417 44.47 -44.95 5.19
CA THR A 417 45.74 -45.30 5.84
C THR A 417 45.44 -46.28 6.98
N PRO A 418 46.22 -47.37 7.13
CA PRO A 418 46.08 -48.29 8.24
C PRO A 418 46.25 -47.62 9.61
N ASN A 419 45.63 -48.19 10.64
CA ASN A 419 45.68 -47.71 12.03
C ASN A 419 45.42 -46.19 12.19
N THR A 420 44.45 -45.67 11.43
CA THR A 420 44.18 -44.23 11.37
C THR A 420 42.70 -43.96 11.66
N THR A 421 42.41 -42.97 12.50
CA THR A 421 41.04 -42.52 12.74
C THR A 421 40.56 -41.61 11.62
N TRP A 422 39.40 -41.94 11.06
CA TRP A 422 38.71 -41.23 10.00
C TRP A 422 37.35 -40.73 10.48
N TYR A 423 36.95 -39.57 9.98
CA TYR A 423 35.60 -39.04 10.09
C TYR A 423 34.90 -39.20 8.75
N VAL A 424 33.60 -39.50 8.76
CA VAL A 424 32.78 -39.66 7.55
C VAL A 424 31.39 -39.05 7.73
N ARG A 425 30.83 -38.53 6.64
CA ARG A 425 29.45 -38.03 6.52
C ARG A 425 28.83 -38.51 5.22
N ALA A 426 27.55 -38.85 5.24
CA ALA A 426 26.75 -38.87 4.02
C ALA A 426 26.48 -37.44 3.56
N TYR A 427 26.40 -37.23 2.25
CA TYR A 427 26.06 -35.95 1.63
C TYR A 427 25.04 -36.13 0.51
N ALA A 428 24.35 -35.05 0.19
CA ALA A 428 23.56 -34.91 -1.03
C ALA A 428 23.72 -33.51 -1.61
N GLN A 429 24.01 -33.41 -2.90
CA GLN A 429 23.85 -32.16 -3.65
C GLN A 429 22.42 -32.08 -4.15
N VAL A 430 21.67 -31.07 -3.72
CA VAL A 430 20.23 -30.94 -3.95
C VAL A 430 19.93 -29.62 -4.64
N ARG A 431 18.85 -29.56 -5.41
CA ARG A 431 18.41 -28.36 -6.10
C ARG A 431 16.90 -28.23 -6.04
N TYR A 432 16.42 -27.06 -5.63
CA TYR A 432 14.98 -26.76 -5.69
C TYR A 432 14.61 -26.17 -7.05
N GLY A 433 13.81 -26.89 -7.84
CA GLY A 433 13.44 -26.46 -9.19
C GLY A 433 14.65 -26.09 -10.05
N THR A 434 14.77 -24.81 -10.42
CA THR A 434 15.87 -24.27 -11.25
C THR A 434 16.91 -23.46 -10.46
N ALA A 435 16.84 -23.46 -9.12
CA ALA A 435 17.79 -22.74 -8.26
C ALA A 435 19.22 -23.32 -8.36
N ALA A 436 20.19 -22.63 -7.74
CA ALA A 436 21.54 -23.19 -7.56
C ALA A 436 21.50 -24.47 -6.72
N ALA A 437 22.49 -25.34 -6.90
CA ALA A 437 22.61 -26.56 -6.09
C ALA A 437 23.20 -26.23 -4.71
N ASP A 438 22.60 -26.79 -3.67
CA ASP A 438 23.07 -26.74 -2.29
C ASP A 438 23.62 -28.11 -1.89
N THR A 439 24.54 -28.16 -0.93
CA THR A 439 25.02 -29.43 -0.35
C THR A 439 24.48 -29.60 1.06
N VAL A 440 23.78 -30.72 1.30
CA VAL A 440 23.27 -31.12 2.61
C VAL A 440 24.09 -32.29 3.12
N TYR A 441 24.40 -32.30 4.41
CA TYR A 441 25.17 -33.35 5.06
C TYR A 441 24.37 -34.04 6.16
N GLY A 442 24.62 -35.33 6.34
CA GLY A 442 24.19 -36.05 7.53
C GLY A 442 25.10 -35.81 8.73
N SER A 443 24.78 -36.49 9.83
CA SER A 443 25.60 -36.50 11.04
C SER A 443 27.00 -37.03 10.76
N GLN A 444 28.01 -36.50 11.46
CA GLN A 444 29.36 -37.05 11.37
C GLN A 444 29.51 -38.28 12.26
N VAL A 445 30.12 -39.32 11.73
CA VAL A 445 30.56 -40.49 12.50
C VAL A 445 32.06 -40.67 12.31
N SER A 446 32.71 -41.39 13.22
CA SER A 446 34.14 -41.70 13.15
C SER A 446 34.40 -43.19 13.28
N PHE A 447 35.46 -43.67 12.64
CA PHE A 447 35.92 -45.06 12.73
C PHE A 447 37.45 -45.09 12.64
N THR A 448 38.09 -46.20 13.03
CA THR A 448 39.54 -46.38 12.91
C THR A 448 39.80 -47.62 12.07
N THR A 449 40.63 -47.49 11.04
CA THR A 449 41.06 -48.61 10.20
C THR A 449 41.87 -49.61 11.01
N THR A 450 41.84 -50.88 10.62
CA THR A 450 42.68 -51.89 11.25
C THR A 450 44.16 -51.64 10.93
N GLU A 451 45.06 -52.30 11.66
CA GLU A 451 46.48 -52.28 11.32
C GLU A 451 46.73 -52.93 9.96
N ALA A 452 47.81 -52.55 9.29
CA ALA A 452 48.21 -53.20 8.06
C ALA A 452 48.64 -54.63 8.41
N THR A 453 48.03 -55.63 7.77
CA THR A 453 48.65 -56.95 7.71
C THR A 453 49.87 -56.80 6.81
N THR A 454 51.06 -56.82 7.42
CA THR A 454 52.29 -56.96 6.66
C THR A 454 52.35 -58.41 6.22
N ALA A 455 52.14 -58.67 4.94
CA ALA A 455 52.63 -59.89 4.31
C ALA A 455 54.09 -60.08 4.74
N LEU A 456 54.35 -61.10 5.56
CA LEU A 456 55.69 -61.40 6.02
C LEU A 456 56.35 -62.28 4.94
N PRO A 457 57.51 -61.88 4.37
CA PRO A 457 58.19 -62.73 3.40
C PRO A 457 58.46 -64.10 4.02
N GLY A 458 57.93 -65.17 3.41
CA GLY A 458 58.05 -66.53 3.93
C GLY A 458 56.88 -67.01 4.81
N ASP A 459 55.86 -66.20 5.03
CA ASP A 459 54.56 -66.65 5.54
C ASP A 459 53.87 -67.43 4.39
N ALA A 460 53.85 -68.75 4.54
CA ALA A 460 53.41 -69.67 3.50
C ALA A 460 51.91 -69.93 3.53
N ASP A 461 51.26 -69.75 4.69
CA ASP A 461 49.82 -69.96 4.88
C ASP A 461 48.99 -68.67 5.09
N ASP A 462 49.64 -67.50 5.05
CA ASP A 462 49.08 -66.14 5.10
C ASP A 462 48.35 -65.85 6.43
N ASP A 463 48.82 -66.42 7.54
CA ASP A 463 48.23 -66.22 8.85
C ASP A 463 48.80 -65.01 9.63
N GLY A 464 49.85 -64.38 9.09
CA GLY A 464 50.47 -63.16 9.60
C GLY A 464 51.64 -63.39 10.55
N ASP A 465 52.11 -64.63 10.75
CA ASP A 465 53.40 -64.93 11.36
C ASP A 465 54.31 -65.81 10.46
N ILE A 466 55.53 -66.12 10.92
CA ILE A 466 56.43 -67.04 10.21
C ILE A 466 56.80 -68.12 11.22
N ASP A 467 56.11 -69.25 11.18
CA ASP A 467 56.19 -70.31 12.17
C ASP A 467 56.49 -71.70 11.56
N LEU A 468 56.37 -72.74 12.39
CA LEU A 468 56.69 -74.10 11.96
C LEU A 468 55.69 -74.62 10.91
N ASN A 469 54.45 -74.16 10.92
CA ASN A 469 53.41 -74.54 9.97
C ASN A 469 53.79 -74.09 8.56
N ASP A 470 54.37 -72.90 8.41
CA ASP A 470 54.90 -72.41 7.13
C ASP A 470 56.00 -73.33 6.58
N ALA A 471 56.96 -73.67 7.44
CA ALA A 471 58.06 -74.55 7.06
C ALA A 471 57.55 -75.95 6.65
N ILE A 472 56.57 -76.48 7.39
CA ILE A 472 55.94 -77.77 7.12
C ILE A 472 55.20 -77.72 5.78
N LEU A 473 54.44 -76.66 5.52
CA LEU A 473 53.67 -76.50 4.28
C LEU A 473 54.60 -76.48 3.06
N VAL A 474 55.68 -75.69 3.08
CA VAL A 474 56.64 -75.65 1.97
C VAL A 474 57.37 -76.99 1.79
N LEU A 475 57.72 -77.69 2.87
CA LEU A 475 58.33 -79.02 2.80
C LEU A 475 57.38 -80.05 2.17
N GLN A 476 56.08 -80.01 2.52
CA GLN A 476 55.06 -80.89 1.95
C GLN A 476 54.85 -80.66 0.45
N ILE A 477 54.91 -79.40 0.00
CA ILE A 477 54.88 -79.02 -1.41
C ILE A 477 56.13 -79.58 -2.12
N LEU A 478 57.33 -79.36 -1.57
CA LEU A 478 58.60 -79.86 -2.16
C LEU A 478 58.70 -81.39 -2.21
N SER A 479 58.12 -82.10 -1.24
CA SER A 479 58.09 -83.57 -1.26
C SER A 479 56.98 -84.15 -2.15
N GLY A 480 56.17 -83.31 -2.78
CA GLY A 480 55.05 -83.72 -3.64
C GLY A 480 53.93 -84.44 -2.89
N THR A 481 53.82 -84.20 -1.58
CA THR A 481 52.78 -84.78 -0.71
C THR A 481 51.57 -83.88 -0.54
N ASP A 482 51.70 -82.60 -0.87
CA ASP A 482 50.57 -81.70 -1.11
C ASP A 482 50.25 -81.68 -2.61
N THR A 483 49.01 -82.00 -2.97
CA THR A 483 48.57 -82.19 -4.36
C THR A 483 47.93 -80.95 -4.98
N GLY A 484 48.08 -79.78 -4.35
CA GLY A 484 47.81 -78.48 -4.99
C GLY A 484 46.38 -77.95 -4.86
N ASP A 485 45.69 -78.26 -3.75
CA ASP A 485 44.44 -77.57 -3.37
C ASP A 485 44.65 -76.51 -2.27
N THR A 486 45.84 -76.43 -1.67
CA THR A 486 46.21 -75.39 -0.72
C THR A 486 46.58 -74.12 -1.48
N VAL A 487 45.86 -73.02 -1.23
CA VAL A 487 46.14 -71.71 -1.86
C VAL A 487 47.49 -71.23 -1.32
N ILE A 488 48.54 -71.36 -2.13
CA ILE A 488 49.87 -70.86 -1.81
C ILE A 488 49.83 -69.34 -1.84
N SER A 489 50.22 -68.70 -0.73
CA SER A 489 50.37 -67.25 -0.66
C SER A 489 51.47 -66.77 -1.60
N THR A 490 51.25 -65.66 -2.30
CA THR A 490 52.31 -65.00 -3.09
C THR A 490 53.44 -64.45 -2.21
N ASP A 491 53.20 -64.31 -0.91
CA ASP A 491 54.12 -63.71 0.04
C ASP A 491 55.14 -64.73 0.58
N ALA A 492 54.94 -66.01 0.27
CA ALA A 492 55.86 -67.11 0.52
C ALA A 492 57.06 -67.14 -0.45
N ASP A 493 56.93 -66.48 -1.61
CA ASP A 493 57.96 -66.42 -2.65
C ASP A 493 58.98 -65.30 -2.37
N VAL A 494 59.95 -65.61 -1.51
CA VAL A 494 60.95 -64.65 -1.02
C VAL A 494 61.94 -64.20 -2.10
N ASN A 495 62.02 -64.90 -3.23
CA ASN A 495 62.94 -64.60 -4.32
C ASN A 495 62.23 -64.02 -5.58
N SER A 496 60.90 -64.04 -5.60
CA SER A 496 60.02 -63.52 -6.66
C SER A 496 60.17 -64.21 -8.01
N ASP A 497 60.53 -65.50 -8.05
CA ASP A 497 60.61 -66.32 -9.27
C ASP A 497 59.28 -66.99 -9.65
N GLY A 498 58.25 -66.83 -8.83
CA GLY A 498 56.90 -67.37 -8.99
C GLY A 498 56.76 -68.82 -8.55
N VAL A 499 57.74 -69.40 -7.87
CA VAL A 499 57.77 -70.81 -7.47
C VAL A 499 58.25 -70.96 -6.02
N LEU A 500 57.50 -71.72 -5.21
CA LEU A 500 58.01 -72.18 -3.91
C LEU A 500 59.10 -73.25 -4.11
N GLY A 501 60.35 -72.88 -3.82
CA GLY A 501 61.53 -73.71 -4.01
C GLY A 501 62.32 -73.98 -2.74
N ILE A 502 63.48 -74.61 -2.92
CA ILE A 502 64.47 -74.81 -1.85
C ILE A 502 64.90 -73.48 -1.21
N PRO A 503 65.11 -72.36 -1.96
CA PRO A 503 65.49 -71.09 -1.36
C PRO A 503 64.47 -70.56 -0.35
N GLU A 504 63.18 -70.69 -0.64
CA GLU A 504 62.05 -70.26 0.19
C GLU A 504 61.98 -71.13 1.45
N ALA A 505 62.06 -72.46 1.30
CA ALA A 505 62.10 -73.39 2.42
C ALA A 505 63.29 -73.11 3.37
N VAL A 506 64.45 -72.76 2.82
CA VAL A 506 65.65 -72.42 3.59
C VAL A 506 65.44 -71.09 4.33
N TYR A 507 64.87 -70.09 3.68
CA TYR A 507 64.58 -68.80 4.29
C TYR A 507 63.62 -68.97 5.49
N ILE A 508 62.49 -69.66 5.29
CA ILE A 508 61.48 -69.88 6.32
C ILE A 508 62.08 -70.66 7.49
N MET A 509 62.80 -71.76 7.24
CA MET A 509 63.47 -72.51 8.30
C MET A 509 64.53 -71.68 9.05
N GLN A 510 65.21 -70.74 8.38
CA GLN A 510 66.16 -69.84 9.04
C GLN A 510 65.45 -68.84 9.96
N VAL A 511 64.32 -68.28 9.53
CA VAL A 511 63.53 -67.35 10.34
C VAL A 511 62.91 -68.07 11.55
N VAL A 512 62.26 -69.21 11.34
CA VAL A 512 61.65 -70.03 12.40
C VAL A 512 62.69 -70.50 13.43
N SER A 513 63.89 -70.90 12.98
CA SER A 513 64.95 -71.33 13.89
C SER A 513 65.54 -70.19 14.73
N GLN A 514 65.63 -68.98 14.17
CA GLN A 514 66.08 -67.79 14.91
C GLN A 514 65.04 -67.35 15.95
N GLN A 515 63.74 -67.42 15.66
CA GLN A 515 62.68 -67.11 16.62
C GLN A 515 62.65 -68.09 17.81
N ARG A 516 62.94 -69.39 17.58
CA ARG A 516 63.05 -70.37 18.67
C ARG A 516 64.24 -70.16 19.60
N GLU A 517 65.31 -69.48 19.18
CA GLU A 517 66.43 -69.14 20.06
C GLU A 517 66.11 -67.95 20.98
N THR A 518 65.06 -67.18 20.71
CA THR A 518 64.62 -66.04 21.55
C THR A 518 63.55 -66.38 22.58
N ASP A 519 62.90 -67.56 22.47
CA ASP A 519 61.81 -68.03 23.37
C ASP A 519 62.24 -69.15 24.36
N ILE A 520 63.55 -69.41 24.49
CA ILE A 520 64.16 -70.33 25.47
C ILE A 520 65.06 -69.51 26.40
#